data_AF-A0AA38MKY6-F1
#
_entry.id   AF-A0AA38MKY6-F1
#
_cell.length_a   1.000
_cell.length_b   1.000
_cell.length_c   1.000
_cell.angle_alpha   90.00
_cell.angle_beta   90.00
_cell.angle_gamma   90.00
#
_symmetry.space_group_name_H-M   'P 1'
#
loop_
_entity.id
_entity.type
_entity.pdbx_description
1 polymer ?
#
loop_
_entity_poly.entity_id
_entity_poly.type
_entity_poly.pdbx_seq_one_letter_code
_entity_poly.pdbx_strand_id
1 'polypeptide(L)'
;MKVLLLAVMVLLVTAADGIEPSQCIAPMGMETGAIKDEDITASSSFEHGNVGPHHGRLRNELDGGAWCPQSAATPDLKEWIQIDLHTVHMITATETQGRFGNGKGMEFAEAYVLEYWRPRLLNKWIRYRNRTGAEVLKGNINTYLESKTVLDPPIWASKIKFLPLSHHERTVCMRVEIYGCRWTDGIVSYSMPQGDKRGTSWEFYDTSYDGHWDGEKLQYGLGQLTDGRVAPDDFKATFYQTNSQQGWVGWKNDTRKNKPIEIVFEFDKVREFTAVHIYSNNQFTKDVQVFSQARVLFSVGGKRYKGEPITFDYIEDRIWETPRNVSIRLHHRVGRFVKVQLQFAARWLMISEVTFDSSVVNGNFTEEEEEEQEEQSSQKDEIAAAGADNKNVVSAVNTPSGLGQYLGVIVGVLSVLVVLMVAVVVFVVIQQRRYKSSPRPSQVPGGCDKAALYREPSMGRLPGSSDYADVRDPEYAVPLQPPQTPRAPPPLHNFLPKPPPVPPPPERYYAATEICNSGFVPPPPPLSTPPPVRLSRQPRYVSNTRTYVGP
;
A
#
# COMPACT_ATOMS: atom_id res chain seq x y z
N MET A 1 -25.75 7.98 27.77
CA MET A 1 -25.38 8.82 26.61
C MET A 1 -24.00 8.51 26.04
N LYS A 2 -22.92 8.40 26.85
CA LYS A 2 -21.57 8.05 26.36
C LYS A 2 -21.44 6.66 25.72
N VAL A 3 -22.13 5.65 26.25
CA VAL A 3 -22.12 4.27 25.70
C VAL A 3 -22.88 4.16 24.38
N LEU A 4 -23.97 4.92 24.23
CA LEU A 4 -24.74 4.96 22.99
C LEU A 4 -23.98 5.72 21.89
N LEU A 5 -23.23 6.77 22.24
CA LEU A 5 -22.34 7.48 21.32
C LEU A 5 -21.18 6.59 20.84
N LEU A 6 -20.62 5.76 21.72
CA LEU A 6 -19.60 4.77 21.36
C LEU A 6 -20.18 3.66 20.47
N ALA A 7 -21.38 3.16 20.78
CA ALA A 7 -22.04 2.16 19.95
C ALA A 7 -22.40 2.71 18.56
N VAL A 8 -22.84 3.97 18.46
CA VAL A 8 -23.13 4.65 17.19
C VAL A 8 -21.84 4.97 16.42
N MET A 9 -20.73 5.32 17.10
CA MET A 9 -19.41 5.45 16.47
C MET A 9 -18.85 4.10 16.00
N VAL A 10 -19.10 3.00 16.72
CA VAL A 10 -18.69 1.65 16.30
C VAL A 10 -19.60 1.11 15.18
N LEU A 11 -20.86 1.54 15.11
CA LEU A 11 -21.80 1.23 14.02
C LEU A 11 -21.62 2.11 12.77
N LEU A 12 -20.94 3.26 12.89
CA LEU A 12 -20.63 4.16 11.75
C LEU A 12 -19.28 3.86 11.09
N VAL A 13 -18.49 2.91 11.60
CA VAL A 13 -17.21 2.50 11.02
C VAL A 13 -17.36 1.30 10.06
N THR A 14 -18.58 0.84 9.78
CA THR A 14 -18.80 -0.05 8.63
C THR A 14 -18.98 0.76 7.34
N ALA A 15 -18.06 1.70 7.08
CA ALA A 15 -17.72 2.01 5.70
C ALA A 15 -16.77 0.90 5.27
N ALA A 16 -17.09 0.20 4.19
CA ALA A 16 -16.13 -0.69 3.55
C ALA A 16 -15.05 0.20 2.95
N ASP A 17 -14.09 0.63 3.78
CA ASP A 17 -12.88 1.28 3.30
C ASP A 17 -12.14 0.23 2.47
N GLY A 18 -12.03 0.46 1.17
CA GLY A 18 -11.17 -0.33 0.30
C GLY A 18 -9.77 -0.39 0.92
N ILE A 19 -9.13 -1.56 0.85
CA ILE A 19 -7.86 -1.78 1.52
C ILE A 19 -6.80 -0.80 0.97
N GLU A 20 -6.38 0.17 1.78
CA GLU A 20 -5.24 1.02 1.44
C GLU A 20 -3.94 0.21 1.62
N PRO A 21 -3.07 0.09 0.60
CA PRO A 21 -1.84 -0.70 0.70
C PRO A 21 -0.91 -0.30 1.86
N SER A 22 -0.95 0.97 2.27
CA SER A 22 -0.18 1.50 3.41
C SER A 22 -0.58 0.88 4.75
N GLN A 23 -1.80 0.35 4.86
CA GLN A 23 -2.33 -0.32 6.06
C GLN A 23 -2.01 -1.84 6.06
N CYS A 24 -1.55 -2.38 4.93
CA CYS A 24 -1.24 -3.81 4.76
C CYS A 24 0.24 -4.12 4.91
N ILE A 25 0.80 -3.78 6.08
CA ILE A 25 2.24 -3.91 6.37
C ILE A 25 2.52 -4.84 7.56
N ALA A 26 1.54 -5.63 7.98
CA ALA A 26 1.67 -6.56 9.10
C ALA A 26 2.43 -7.83 8.68
N PRO A 27 3.25 -8.44 9.55
CA PRO A 27 3.88 -9.72 9.27
C PRO A 27 2.82 -10.82 9.16
N MET A 28 2.97 -11.71 8.17
CA MET A 28 1.97 -12.74 7.87
C MET A 28 2.19 -14.03 8.68
N GLY A 29 3.34 -14.19 9.32
CA GLY A 29 3.50 -15.11 10.43
C GLY A 29 4.51 -16.23 10.21
N MET A 30 5.55 -16.00 9.41
CA MET A 30 6.69 -16.91 9.35
C MET A 30 7.43 -16.92 10.69
N GLU A 31 7.77 -15.75 11.24
CA GLU A 31 8.46 -15.64 12.53
C GLU A 31 7.59 -16.14 13.69
N THR A 32 6.31 -15.75 13.70
CA THR A 32 5.42 -16.02 14.84
C THR A 32 4.90 -17.46 14.88
N GLY A 33 5.05 -18.21 13.78
CA GLY A 33 4.49 -19.56 13.65
C GLY A 33 3.00 -19.60 13.29
N ALA A 34 2.38 -18.46 12.95
CA ALA A 34 0.99 -18.44 12.50
C ALA A 34 0.81 -19.13 11.13
N ILE A 35 1.81 -19.02 10.24
CA ILE A 35 1.97 -19.91 9.09
C ILE A 35 2.54 -21.22 9.62
N LYS A 36 1.89 -22.35 9.38
CA LYS A 36 2.31 -23.64 9.95
C LYS A 36 3.40 -24.31 9.13
N ASP A 37 4.11 -25.27 9.72
CA ASP A 37 5.19 -25.99 9.03
C ASP A 37 4.71 -26.73 7.78
N GLU A 38 3.47 -27.24 7.80
CA GLU A 38 2.81 -27.89 6.65
C GLU A 38 2.64 -26.98 5.44
N ASP A 39 2.65 -25.66 5.66
CA ASP A 39 2.47 -24.63 4.64
C ASP A 39 3.80 -24.13 4.06
N ILE A 40 4.93 -24.64 4.55
CA ILE A 40 6.27 -24.24 4.13
C ILE A 40 6.97 -25.42 3.47
N THR A 41 7.21 -25.31 2.17
CA THR A 41 7.85 -26.37 1.36
C THR A 41 9.06 -25.81 0.63
N ALA A 42 9.93 -26.68 0.11
CA ALA A 42 11.09 -26.26 -0.67
C ALA A 42 11.35 -27.23 -1.83
N SER A 43 12.11 -26.77 -2.82
CA SER A 43 12.64 -27.61 -3.91
C SER A 43 13.49 -28.76 -3.39
N SER A 44 14.34 -28.47 -2.41
CA SER A 44 15.27 -29.40 -1.80
C SER A 44 15.73 -28.89 -0.43
N SER A 45 16.44 -29.72 0.32
CA SER A 45 17.15 -29.29 1.54
C SER A 45 18.41 -30.12 1.67
N PHE A 46 19.53 -29.49 2.05
CA PHE A 46 20.80 -30.19 2.24
C PHE A 46 20.68 -31.31 3.27
N GLU A 47 19.98 -31.04 4.37
CA GLU A 47 19.59 -32.03 5.38
C GLU A 47 18.21 -31.67 5.93
N HIS A 48 17.18 -32.47 5.61
CA HIS A 48 15.79 -32.13 5.87
C HIS A 48 15.47 -31.88 7.36
N GLY A 49 16.11 -32.61 8.28
CA GLY A 49 15.86 -32.48 9.72
C GLY A 49 16.44 -31.20 10.34
N ASN A 50 17.55 -30.69 9.77
CA ASN A 50 18.35 -29.65 10.38
C ASN A 50 18.23 -28.31 9.66
N VAL A 51 18.09 -28.34 8.32
CA VAL A 51 18.00 -27.14 7.45
C VAL A 51 16.84 -27.24 6.46
N GLY A 52 15.78 -27.93 6.87
CA GLY A 52 14.53 -28.04 6.14
C GLY A 52 13.76 -26.72 5.99
N PRO A 53 12.68 -26.70 5.20
CA PRO A 53 11.92 -25.49 4.89
C PRO A 53 11.34 -24.78 6.12
N HIS A 54 10.87 -25.52 7.12
CA HIS A 54 10.31 -24.97 8.37
C HIS A 54 11.32 -24.20 9.21
N HIS A 55 12.63 -24.44 9.02
CA HIS A 55 13.70 -23.65 9.65
C HIS A 55 13.97 -22.34 8.91
N GLY A 56 13.34 -22.12 7.75
CA GLY A 56 13.42 -20.88 6.97
C GLY A 56 12.59 -19.72 7.53
N ARG A 57 12.21 -19.75 8.81
CA ARG A 57 11.44 -18.68 9.47
C ARG A 57 12.38 -17.55 9.91
N LEU A 58 11.97 -16.31 9.66
CA LEU A 58 12.74 -15.13 10.06
C LEU A 58 13.00 -15.10 11.57
N ARG A 59 14.20 -14.63 11.97
CA ARG A 59 14.65 -14.51 13.37
C ARG A 59 14.60 -15.80 14.20
N ASN A 60 14.42 -16.95 13.54
CA ASN A 60 14.48 -18.26 14.17
C ASN A 60 15.88 -18.87 13.99
N GLU A 61 16.42 -19.52 15.01
CA GLU A 61 17.72 -20.21 14.98
C GLU A 61 17.65 -21.64 15.51
N LEU A 62 16.46 -22.24 15.52
CA LEU A 62 16.29 -23.64 15.87
C LEU A 62 17.10 -24.55 14.92
N ASP A 63 17.67 -25.61 15.50
CA ASP A 63 18.49 -26.61 14.81
C ASP A 63 19.58 -26.00 13.92
N GLY A 64 19.54 -26.21 12.61
CA GLY A 64 20.52 -25.70 11.66
C GLY A 64 20.41 -24.20 11.41
N GLY A 65 19.30 -23.59 11.85
CA GLY A 65 19.09 -22.15 11.97
C GLY A 65 18.65 -21.42 10.71
N ALA A 66 18.33 -22.13 9.62
CA ALA A 66 17.76 -21.60 8.38
C ALA A 66 17.30 -22.75 7.46
N TRP A 67 16.58 -22.43 6.38
CA TRP A 67 16.47 -23.35 5.25
C TRP A 67 17.73 -23.23 4.37
N CYS A 68 18.30 -24.36 3.97
CA CYS A 68 19.43 -24.41 3.04
C CYS A 68 19.13 -25.43 1.93
N PRO A 69 19.07 -25.03 0.64
CA PRO A 69 18.90 -25.96 -0.47
C PRO A 69 20.05 -26.97 -0.55
N GLN A 70 19.76 -28.13 -1.15
CA GLN A 70 20.75 -29.19 -1.39
C GLN A 70 21.80 -28.76 -2.42
N SER A 71 21.36 -28.10 -3.49
CA SER A 71 22.24 -27.58 -4.54
C SER A 71 22.67 -26.15 -4.20
N ALA A 72 23.84 -25.76 -4.69
CA ALA A 72 24.28 -24.37 -4.66
C ALA A 72 23.30 -23.46 -5.43
N ALA A 73 23.17 -22.20 -5.00
CA ALA A 73 22.39 -21.23 -5.74
C ALA A 73 23.13 -20.85 -7.04
N THR A 74 22.39 -20.76 -8.14
CA THR A 74 22.89 -20.44 -9.48
C THR A 74 21.99 -19.42 -10.17
N PRO A 75 22.42 -18.86 -11.30
CA PRO A 75 21.56 -18.00 -12.12
C PRO A 75 20.34 -18.72 -12.72
N ASP A 76 20.32 -20.06 -12.73
CA ASP A 76 19.22 -20.86 -13.31
C ASP A 76 17.98 -20.94 -12.41
N LEU A 77 18.04 -20.45 -11.16
CA LEU A 77 16.90 -20.38 -10.22
C LEU A 77 16.18 -21.72 -9.99
N LYS A 78 16.94 -22.81 -9.80
CA LYS A 78 16.36 -24.16 -9.58
C LYS A 78 15.83 -24.37 -8.17
N GLU A 79 16.44 -23.70 -7.19
CA GLU A 79 16.13 -23.84 -5.78
C GLU A 79 15.11 -22.80 -5.32
N TRP A 80 14.18 -23.19 -4.44
CA TRP A 80 13.16 -22.30 -3.90
C TRP A 80 12.64 -22.76 -2.55
N ILE A 81 12.19 -21.81 -1.73
CA ILE A 81 11.31 -22.03 -0.58
C ILE A 81 9.95 -21.39 -0.88
N GLN A 82 8.88 -22.13 -0.62
CA GLN A 82 7.50 -21.77 -0.93
C GLN A 82 6.69 -21.67 0.35
N ILE A 83 5.82 -20.67 0.39
CA ILE A 83 4.86 -20.43 1.45
C ILE A 83 3.46 -20.49 0.84
N ASP A 84 2.59 -21.33 1.42
CA ASP A 84 1.16 -21.41 1.09
C ASP A 84 0.34 -20.60 2.10
N LEU A 85 -0.44 -19.63 1.61
CA LEU A 85 -1.31 -18.78 2.43
C LEU A 85 -2.77 -19.25 2.39
N HIS A 86 -3.08 -20.30 1.62
CA HIS A 86 -4.41 -20.90 1.35
C HIS A 86 -5.43 -19.98 0.67
N THR A 87 -5.45 -18.70 1.01
CA THR A 87 -6.29 -17.66 0.41
C THR A 87 -5.46 -16.55 -0.18
N VAL A 88 -6.05 -15.75 -1.08
CA VAL A 88 -5.36 -14.61 -1.69
C VAL A 88 -5.13 -13.53 -0.64
N HIS A 89 -3.89 -13.07 -0.56
CA HIS A 89 -3.42 -11.96 0.26
C HIS A 89 -2.80 -10.90 -0.64
N MET A 90 -2.85 -9.65 -0.20
CA MET A 90 -2.05 -8.58 -0.79
C MET A 90 -0.72 -8.51 -0.04
N ILE A 91 0.36 -8.78 -0.76
CA ILE A 91 1.73 -8.84 -0.25
C ILE A 91 2.44 -7.54 -0.64
N THR A 92 2.89 -6.79 0.35
CA THR A 92 3.45 -5.43 0.18
C THR A 92 4.95 -5.36 0.45
N ALA A 93 5.51 -6.32 1.20
CA ALA A 93 6.94 -6.41 1.43
C ALA A 93 7.36 -7.85 1.76
N THR A 94 8.65 -8.11 1.56
CA THR A 94 9.33 -9.32 1.99
C THR A 94 10.50 -8.96 2.88
N GLU A 95 10.94 -9.87 3.74
CA GLU A 95 12.15 -9.69 4.52
C GLU A 95 12.93 -10.98 4.56
N THR A 96 14.24 -10.90 4.33
CA THR A 96 15.14 -12.05 4.28
C THR A 96 16.24 -11.93 5.31
N GLN A 97 16.78 -13.05 5.76
CA GLN A 97 17.93 -13.13 6.67
C GLN A 97 18.76 -14.36 6.31
N GLY A 98 20.09 -14.30 6.53
CA GLY A 98 20.97 -15.44 6.32
C GLY A 98 20.94 -16.45 7.47
N ARG A 99 21.84 -17.43 7.45
CA ARG A 99 22.03 -18.41 8.54
C ARG A 99 23.15 -17.94 9.46
N PHE A 100 22.80 -17.44 10.63
CA PHE A 100 23.80 -17.07 11.65
C PHE A 100 24.28 -18.29 12.43
N GLY A 101 23.36 -19.17 12.84
CA GLY A 101 23.66 -20.45 13.49
C GLY A 101 24.61 -20.31 14.68
N ASN A 102 24.27 -19.43 15.64
CA ASN A 102 25.13 -19.10 16.79
C ASN A 102 26.56 -18.66 16.40
N GLY A 103 26.72 -17.92 15.30
CA GLY A 103 28.00 -17.39 14.81
C GLY A 103 28.86 -18.39 14.02
N LYS A 104 28.36 -19.61 13.78
CA LYS A 104 29.04 -20.61 12.95
C LYS A 104 28.58 -20.57 11.49
N GLY A 105 27.41 -20.01 11.23
CA GLY A 105 26.85 -19.88 9.89
C GLY A 105 27.45 -18.71 9.13
N MET A 106 27.75 -18.96 7.86
CA MET A 106 28.39 -18.02 6.92
C MET A 106 27.55 -17.85 5.64
N GLU A 107 26.42 -18.54 5.54
CA GLU A 107 25.62 -18.68 4.33
C GLU A 107 24.43 -17.71 4.36
N PHE A 108 24.23 -16.98 3.25
CA PHE A 108 23.10 -16.07 3.06
C PHE A 108 22.82 -15.92 1.56
N ALA A 109 21.64 -15.42 1.18
CA ALA A 109 21.35 -15.08 -0.21
C ALA A 109 21.60 -13.58 -0.45
N GLU A 110 22.44 -13.23 -1.43
CA GLU A 110 22.76 -11.83 -1.78
C GLU A 110 21.70 -11.19 -2.68
N ALA A 111 20.99 -12.03 -3.42
CA ALA A 111 19.90 -11.65 -4.28
C ALA A 111 18.89 -12.80 -4.34
N TYR A 112 17.66 -12.48 -4.72
CA TYR A 112 16.62 -13.47 -4.92
C TYR A 112 15.60 -12.96 -5.93
N VAL A 113 14.83 -13.90 -6.48
CA VAL A 113 13.68 -13.63 -7.33
C VAL A 113 12.44 -14.13 -6.60
N LEU A 114 11.30 -13.47 -6.82
CA LEU A 114 10.01 -13.93 -6.33
C LEU A 114 9.19 -14.51 -7.48
N GLU A 115 8.59 -15.66 -7.24
CA GLU A 115 7.49 -16.18 -8.05
C GLU A 115 6.24 -16.29 -7.20
N TYR A 116 5.09 -15.96 -7.74
CA TYR A 116 3.83 -16.02 -7.03
C TYR A 116 2.74 -16.68 -7.86
N TRP A 117 1.71 -17.14 -7.16
CA TRP A 117 0.61 -17.86 -7.76
C TRP A 117 -0.71 -17.47 -7.09
N ARG A 118 -1.77 -17.39 -7.90
CA ARG A 118 -3.16 -17.38 -7.45
C ARG A 118 -4.05 -18.15 -8.44
N PRO A 119 -5.23 -18.65 -8.03
CA PRO A 119 -6.07 -19.51 -8.85
C PRO A 119 -6.43 -18.97 -10.25
N ARG A 120 -6.54 -17.64 -10.41
CA ARG A 120 -6.92 -17.01 -11.69
C ARG A 120 -5.78 -16.76 -12.67
N LEU A 121 -4.53 -17.04 -12.31
CA LEU A 121 -3.37 -16.92 -13.19
C LEU A 121 -3.14 -18.15 -14.10
N LEU A 122 -4.21 -18.74 -14.65
CA LEU A 122 -4.14 -19.85 -15.62
C LEU A 122 -3.25 -21.03 -15.17
N ASN A 123 -3.22 -21.33 -13.86
CA ASN A 123 -2.36 -22.35 -13.25
C ASN A 123 -0.85 -22.15 -13.47
N LYS A 124 -0.39 -20.90 -13.65
CA LYS A 124 1.02 -20.56 -13.87
C LYS A 124 1.60 -19.76 -12.70
N TRP A 125 2.87 -20.02 -12.42
CA TRP A 125 3.68 -19.15 -11.57
C TRP A 125 4.07 -17.91 -12.37
N ILE A 126 3.93 -16.74 -11.76
CA ILE A 126 4.30 -15.47 -12.35
C ILE A 126 5.52 -14.94 -11.61
N ARG A 127 6.52 -14.49 -12.38
CA ARG A 127 7.70 -13.86 -11.83
C ARG A 127 7.40 -12.40 -11.51
N TYR A 128 7.72 -11.99 -10.29
CA TYR A 128 7.56 -10.61 -9.87
C TYR A 128 8.52 -9.69 -10.63
N ARG A 129 8.00 -8.52 -11.01
CA ARG A 129 8.75 -7.41 -11.60
C ARG A 129 8.35 -6.15 -10.88
N ASN A 130 9.35 -5.36 -10.48
CA ASN A 130 9.07 -4.04 -9.94
C ASN A 130 8.64 -3.06 -11.08
N ARG A 131 8.29 -1.82 -10.73
CA ARG A 131 7.95 -0.77 -11.70
C ARG A 131 9.03 -0.45 -12.74
N THR A 132 10.29 -0.81 -12.49
CA THR A 132 11.37 -0.63 -13.48
C THR A 132 11.54 -1.86 -14.39
N GLY A 133 10.71 -2.89 -14.22
CA GLY A 133 10.83 -4.16 -14.93
C GLY A 133 11.91 -5.10 -14.39
N ALA A 134 12.54 -4.78 -13.26
CA ALA A 134 13.56 -5.61 -12.65
C ALA A 134 12.95 -6.77 -11.88
N GLU A 135 13.45 -7.98 -12.15
CA GLU A 135 13.04 -9.24 -11.50
C GLU A 135 13.88 -9.57 -10.27
N VAL A 136 15.11 -9.06 -10.22
CA VAL A 136 16.08 -9.38 -9.17
C VAL A 136 15.92 -8.42 -7.99
N LEU A 137 15.69 -8.98 -6.82
CA LEU A 137 15.62 -8.27 -5.55
C LEU A 137 16.92 -8.43 -4.78
N LYS A 138 17.34 -7.35 -4.13
CA LYS A 138 18.52 -7.35 -3.27
C LYS A 138 18.22 -8.13 -1.99
N GLY A 139 19.07 -9.09 -1.68
CA GLY A 139 19.01 -9.91 -0.46
C GLY A 139 19.85 -9.33 0.66
N ASN A 140 20.55 -10.22 1.37
CA ASN A 140 21.34 -9.93 2.56
C ASN A 140 22.81 -9.62 2.22
N ILE A 141 23.47 -8.89 3.10
CA ILE A 141 24.91 -8.60 3.03
C ILE A 141 25.74 -9.36 4.08
N ASN A 142 25.07 -10.05 5.00
CA ASN A 142 25.65 -10.86 6.07
C ASN A 142 24.62 -11.89 6.56
N THR A 143 24.97 -12.66 7.58
CA THR A 143 24.17 -13.78 8.09
C THR A 143 23.13 -13.42 9.15
N TYR A 144 23.17 -12.21 9.71
CA TYR A 144 22.40 -11.85 10.92
C TYR A 144 21.51 -10.61 10.76
N LEU A 145 21.81 -9.69 9.84
CA LEU A 145 20.94 -8.54 9.56
C LEU A 145 19.83 -8.95 8.60
N GLU A 146 18.60 -8.61 8.98
CA GLU A 146 17.43 -8.65 8.14
C GLU A 146 17.52 -7.64 6.97
N SER A 147 16.98 -8.03 5.82
CA SER A 147 16.90 -7.20 4.62
C SER A 147 15.46 -7.14 4.17
N LYS A 148 14.79 -6.03 4.49
CA LYS A 148 13.39 -5.79 4.11
C LYS A 148 13.31 -5.12 2.74
N THR A 149 12.53 -5.70 1.83
CA THR A 149 12.26 -5.21 0.49
C THR A 149 10.79 -4.87 0.36
N VAL A 150 10.46 -3.60 0.13
CA VAL A 150 9.10 -3.18 -0.22
C VAL A 150 8.82 -3.55 -1.68
N LEU A 151 7.68 -4.21 -1.92
CA LEU A 151 7.23 -4.57 -3.24
C LEU A 151 6.44 -3.41 -3.85
N ASP A 152 6.84 -3.02 -5.05
CA ASP A 152 6.20 -1.99 -5.83
C ASP A 152 6.22 -2.39 -7.31
N PRO A 153 5.09 -2.91 -7.85
CA PRO A 153 3.75 -2.99 -7.24
C PRO A 153 3.61 -4.07 -6.13
N PRO A 154 2.54 -4.03 -5.30
CA PRO A 154 2.20 -5.15 -4.43
C PRO A 154 1.77 -6.39 -5.24
N ILE A 155 1.77 -7.56 -4.60
CA ILE A 155 1.42 -8.84 -5.23
C ILE A 155 0.12 -9.39 -4.63
N TRP A 156 -0.82 -9.82 -5.46
CA TRP A 156 -1.96 -10.64 -5.03
C TRP A 156 -1.68 -12.12 -5.25
N ALA A 157 -1.46 -12.85 -4.16
CA ALA A 157 -1.07 -14.25 -4.21
C ALA A 157 -1.66 -15.07 -3.08
N SER A 158 -1.91 -16.34 -3.37
CA SER A 158 -2.16 -17.35 -2.33
C SER A 158 -0.93 -18.23 -2.08
N LYS A 159 0.06 -18.23 -2.97
CA LYS A 159 1.35 -18.88 -2.76
C LYS A 159 2.48 -18.00 -3.26
N ILE A 160 3.61 -18.02 -2.57
CA ILE A 160 4.81 -17.26 -2.94
C ILE A 160 6.05 -18.13 -2.79
N LYS A 161 7.01 -17.98 -3.71
CA LYS A 161 8.31 -18.63 -3.73
C LYS A 161 9.41 -17.59 -3.65
N PHE A 162 10.42 -17.88 -2.84
CA PHE A 162 11.69 -17.19 -2.80
C PHE A 162 12.74 -18.06 -3.49
N LEU A 163 13.29 -17.56 -4.59
CA LEU A 163 14.29 -18.25 -5.38
C LEU A 163 15.64 -17.58 -5.16
N PRO A 164 16.55 -18.14 -4.35
CA PRO A 164 17.88 -17.56 -4.18
C PRO A 164 18.61 -17.45 -5.51
N LEU A 165 19.20 -16.28 -5.77
CA LEU A 165 20.00 -15.98 -6.94
C LEU A 165 21.46 -15.73 -6.51
N SER A 166 22.39 -16.38 -7.20
CA SER A 166 23.82 -16.09 -7.06
C SER A 166 24.49 -16.10 -8.44
N HIS A 167 25.32 -15.10 -8.72
CA HIS A 167 26.09 -15.03 -9.98
C HIS A 167 27.25 -16.03 -10.01
N HIS A 168 27.68 -16.49 -8.83
CA HIS A 168 28.69 -17.54 -8.65
C HIS A 168 28.08 -18.67 -7.84
N GLU A 169 28.33 -19.91 -8.24
CA GLU A 169 27.87 -21.10 -7.51
C GLU A 169 28.37 -21.05 -6.06
N ARG A 170 27.43 -21.00 -5.12
CA ARG A 170 27.71 -21.04 -3.69
C ARG A 170 26.55 -21.60 -2.89
N THR A 171 26.86 -22.21 -1.76
CA THR A 171 25.84 -22.57 -0.77
C THR A 171 25.23 -21.31 -0.18
N VAL A 172 23.91 -21.27 -0.17
CA VAL A 172 23.12 -20.20 0.45
C VAL A 172 22.19 -20.81 1.47
N CYS A 173 21.74 -20.00 2.40
CA CYS A 173 20.64 -20.34 3.29
C CYS A 173 19.76 -19.10 3.45
N MET A 174 18.48 -19.31 3.65
CA MET A 174 17.51 -18.23 3.80
C MET A 174 16.59 -18.48 4.99
N ARG A 175 16.31 -17.38 5.68
CA ARG A 175 15.13 -17.20 6.52
C ARG A 175 14.30 -16.08 5.92
N VAL A 176 12.99 -16.23 5.92
CA VAL A 176 12.09 -15.31 5.22
C VAL A 176 10.88 -14.94 6.08
N GLU A 177 10.37 -13.75 5.86
CA GLU A 177 9.06 -13.27 6.31
C GLU A 177 8.38 -12.54 5.17
N ILE A 178 7.06 -12.50 5.23
CA ILE A 178 6.23 -11.79 4.28
C ILE A 178 5.33 -10.81 5.01
N TYR A 179 5.12 -9.64 4.43
CA TYR A 179 4.27 -8.58 4.98
C TYR A 179 3.11 -8.30 4.05
N GLY A 180 1.92 -8.12 4.64
CA GLY A 180 0.71 -7.95 3.86
C GLY A 180 -0.55 -7.98 4.70
N CYS A 181 -1.66 -8.27 4.04
CA CYS A 181 -2.97 -8.47 4.65
C CYS A 181 -3.82 -9.39 3.76
N ARG A 182 -4.91 -9.89 4.33
CA ARG A 182 -5.88 -10.68 3.57
C ARG A 182 -6.60 -9.81 2.54
N TRP A 183 -6.77 -10.32 1.32
CA TRP A 183 -7.48 -9.60 0.27
C TRP A 183 -9.00 -9.72 0.47
N THR A 184 -9.67 -8.62 0.84
CA THR A 184 -11.13 -8.62 1.11
C THR A 184 -11.97 -7.98 0.01
N ASP A 185 -11.38 -7.10 -0.81
CA ASP A 185 -12.03 -6.44 -1.96
C ASP A 185 -12.58 -7.47 -2.95
N GLY A 186 -11.93 -8.64 -3.04
CA GLY A 186 -12.46 -9.81 -3.73
C GLY A 186 -12.34 -9.77 -5.24
N ILE A 187 -11.77 -8.71 -5.81
CA ILE A 187 -11.46 -8.66 -7.24
C ILE A 187 -10.42 -9.74 -7.51
N VAL A 188 -10.71 -10.67 -8.43
CA VAL A 188 -9.79 -11.76 -8.80
C VAL A 188 -9.13 -11.53 -10.15
N SER A 189 -9.80 -10.80 -11.03
CA SER A 189 -9.23 -10.30 -12.29
C SER A 189 -10.07 -9.15 -12.84
N TYR A 190 -9.48 -8.35 -13.72
CA TYR A 190 -10.23 -7.50 -14.63
C TYR A 190 -9.78 -7.70 -16.08
N SER A 191 -10.69 -7.47 -17.02
CA SER A 191 -10.40 -7.49 -18.45
C SER A 191 -10.75 -6.15 -19.10
N MET A 192 -9.89 -5.69 -20.01
CA MET A 192 -10.05 -4.40 -20.68
C MET A 192 -9.21 -4.32 -21.96
N PRO A 193 -9.52 -3.43 -22.91
CA PRO A 193 -8.61 -3.10 -24.00
C PRO A 193 -7.27 -2.61 -23.44
N GLN A 194 -6.17 -2.99 -24.10
CA GLN A 194 -4.86 -2.46 -23.75
C GLN A 194 -4.84 -0.93 -23.87
N GLY A 195 -4.07 -0.27 -22.99
CA GLY A 195 -3.84 1.17 -23.05
C GLY A 195 -3.16 1.59 -24.37
N ASP A 196 -3.08 2.89 -24.61
CA ASP A 196 -2.54 3.45 -25.85
C ASP A 196 -1.27 4.27 -25.62
N LYS A 197 -0.46 4.40 -26.68
CA LYS A 197 0.66 5.36 -26.71
C LYS A 197 0.20 6.74 -27.15
N ARG A 198 0.71 7.78 -26.50
CA ARG A 198 0.56 9.18 -26.90
C ARG A 198 1.87 9.70 -27.47
N GLY A 199 1.96 9.78 -28.80
CA GLY A 199 3.21 10.16 -29.47
C GLY A 199 4.28 9.06 -29.32
N THR A 200 5.55 9.45 -29.37
CA THR A 200 6.69 8.50 -29.35
C THR A 200 7.16 8.11 -27.95
N SER A 201 6.78 8.90 -26.93
CA SER A 201 7.45 8.85 -25.61
C SER A 201 6.54 8.48 -24.44
N TRP A 202 5.21 8.50 -24.63
CA TRP A 202 4.26 8.31 -23.55
C TRP A 202 3.44 7.04 -23.78
N GLU A 203 3.65 6.02 -22.96
CA GLU A 203 2.96 4.73 -23.04
C GLU A 203 2.03 4.51 -21.84
N PHE A 204 0.72 4.72 -22.01
CA PHE A 204 -0.26 4.59 -20.93
C PHE A 204 -0.79 3.16 -20.79
N TYR A 205 0.12 2.19 -20.80
CA TYR A 205 -0.19 0.78 -20.68
C TYR A 205 -0.39 0.36 -19.23
N ASP A 206 -1.06 -0.76 -19.05
CA ASP A 206 -1.07 -1.43 -17.75
C ASP A 206 0.24 -2.21 -17.54
N THR A 207 1.29 -1.54 -17.03
CA THR A 207 2.66 -2.09 -16.96
C THR A 207 2.84 -3.15 -15.89
N SER A 208 2.04 -3.13 -14.83
CA SER A 208 2.03 -4.15 -13.78
C SER A 208 0.98 -5.24 -14.00
N TYR A 209 0.31 -5.26 -15.15
CA TYR A 209 -0.70 -6.27 -15.44
C TYR A 209 -0.05 -7.66 -15.50
N ASP A 210 -0.48 -8.55 -14.61
CA ASP A 210 0.10 -9.87 -14.43
C ASP A 210 -0.66 -10.99 -15.17
N GLY A 211 -1.71 -10.62 -15.90
CA GLY A 211 -2.52 -11.54 -16.68
C GLY A 211 -1.98 -11.80 -18.08
N HIS A 212 -2.89 -12.12 -18.98
CA HIS A 212 -2.59 -12.41 -20.37
C HIS A 212 -3.18 -11.37 -21.31
N TRP A 213 -2.41 -11.00 -22.34
CA TRP A 213 -2.89 -10.19 -23.46
C TRP A 213 -3.01 -11.09 -24.70
N ASP A 214 -4.22 -11.18 -25.26
CA ASP A 214 -4.53 -12.01 -26.43
C ASP A 214 -4.36 -11.27 -27.77
N GLY A 215 -3.89 -10.02 -27.74
CA GLY A 215 -3.80 -9.13 -28.90
C GLY A 215 -4.93 -8.11 -28.99
N GLU A 216 -6.06 -8.36 -28.33
CA GLU A 216 -7.24 -7.46 -28.30
C GLU A 216 -7.44 -6.86 -26.90
N LYS A 217 -7.46 -7.70 -25.86
CA LYS A 217 -7.74 -7.30 -24.48
C LYS A 217 -6.85 -8.01 -23.47
N LEU A 218 -6.63 -7.32 -22.36
CA LEU A 218 -6.04 -7.87 -21.15
C LEU A 218 -7.08 -8.76 -20.45
N GLN A 219 -6.68 -9.93 -19.96
CA GLN A 219 -7.56 -10.88 -19.26
C GLN A 219 -6.83 -11.65 -18.15
N TYR A 220 -7.62 -12.15 -17.18
CA TYR A 220 -7.19 -13.06 -16.10
C TYR A 220 -6.22 -12.49 -15.06
N GLY A 221 -5.83 -11.22 -15.22
CA GLY A 221 -4.86 -10.54 -14.37
C GLY A 221 -5.45 -9.41 -13.52
N LEU A 222 -4.58 -8.90 -12.66
CA LEU A 222 -4.69 -7.66 -11.91
C LEU A 222 -3.48 -6.78 -12.27
N GLY A 223 -3.54 -5.50 -11.94
CA GLY A 223 -2.52 -4.53 -12.32
C GLY A 223 -2.82 -3.18 -11.71
N GLN A 224 -2.46 -2.11 -12.41
CA GLN A 224 -2.49 -0.74 -11.86
C GLN A 224 -3.87 -0.31 -11.40
N LEU A 225 -4.94 -0.72 -12.08
CA LEU A 225 -6.29 -0.28 -11.75
C LEU A 225 -6.80 -0.74 -10.38
N THR A 226 -6.08 -1.65 -9.72
CA THR A 226 -6.46 -2.20 -8.42
C THR A 226 -5.28 -2.24 -7.45
N ASP A 227 -4.20 -1.50 -7.70
CA ASP A 227 -2.97 -1.55 -6.90
C ASP A 227 -2.99 -0.66 -5.65
N GLY A 228 -4.11 0.03 -5.44
CA GLY A 228 -4.36 0.92 -4.33
C GLY A 228 -3.56 2.22 -4.42
N ARG A 229 -3.08 2.60 -5.60
CA ARG A 229 -2.32 3.84 -5.81
C ARG A 229 -3.02 4.76 -6.80
N VAL A 230 -3.22 5.99 -6.34
CA VAL A 230 -3.67 7.08 -7.21
C VAL A 230 -2.48 7.74 -7.91
N ALA A 231 -2.66 8.04 -9.19
CA ALA A 231 -1.65 8.70 -10.00
C ALA A 231 -1.56 10.20 -9.73
N PRO A 232 -0.40 10.84 -10.02
CA PRO A 232 -0.22 12.28 -9.83
C PRO A 232 -1.11 13.10 -10.76
N ASP A 233 -1.37 14.34 -10.37
CA ASP A 233 -2.20 15.30 -11.11
C ASP A 233 -1.73 15.49 -12.56
N ASP A 234 -0.44 15.75 -12.74
CA ASP A 234 0.17 15.88 -14.05
C ASP A 234 0.58 14.51 -14.58
N PHE A 235 -0.14 14.01 -15.60
CA PHE A 235 0.17 12.74 -16.24
C PHE A 235 1.59 12.74 -16.86
N LYS A 236 2.18 13.92 -17.09
CA LYS A 236 3.55 14.07 -17.61
C LYS A 236 4.63 14.10 -16.54
N ALA A 237 4.31 14.47 -15.30
CA ALA A 237 5.30 14.65 -14.23
C ALA A 237 6.08 13.35 -13.95
N THR A 238 5.41 12.21 -14.12
CA THR A 238 5.94 10.86 -13.95
C THR A 238 7.13 10.54 -14.87
N PHE A 239 7.33 11.26 -15.97
CA PHE A 239 8.44 10.98 -16.92
C PHE A 239 9.74 11.73 -16.58
N TYR A 240 9.65 12.85 -15.87
CA TYR A 240 10.85 13.61 -15.47
C TYR A 240 11.51 13.03 -14.21
N GLN A 241 10.83 12.11 -13.52
CA GLN A 241 11.37 11.37 -12.39
C GLN A 241 11.82 10.00 -12.90
N THR A 242 13.14 9.75 -12.89
CA THR A 242 13.84 8.62 -13.52
C THR A 242 13.41 7.21 -13.08
N ASN A 243 12.46 7.07 -12.14
CA ASN A 243 12.07 5.79 -11.53
C ASN A 243 10.55 5.53 -11.49
N SER A 244 9.69 6.41 -12.03
CA SER A 244 8.25 6.23 -11.98
C SER A 244 7.68 5.93 -13.37
N GLN A 245 7.55 4.65 -13.72
CA GLN A 245 6.63 4.31 -14.80
C GLN A 245 5.20 4.71 -14.39
N GLN A 246 4.47 5.18 -15.39
CA GLN A 246 3.23 5.97 -15.33
C GLN A 246 2.20 5.33 -14.41
N GLY A 247 1.54 6.11 -13.55
CA GLY A 247 0.39 5.63 -12.75
C GLY A 247 -0.94 5.65 -13.50
N TRP A 248 -0.94 6.07 -14.76
CA TRP A 248 -2.15 6.25 -15.56
C TRP A 248 -2.24 5.15 -16.62
N VAL A 249 -3.34 4.40 -16.62
CA VAL A 249 -3.77 3.59 -17.77
C VAL A 249 -4.67 4.47 -18.63
N GLY A 250 -4.36 4.57 -19.92
CA GLY A 250 -4.91 5.62 -20.77
C GLY A 250 -5.31 5.12 -22.15
N TRP A 251 -6.43 5.65 -22.63
CA TRP A 251 -7.05 5.24 -23.87
C TRP A 251 -7.35 6.45 -24.75
N LYS A 252 -7.09 6.31 -26.04
CA LYS A 252 -7.38 7.31 -27.07
C LYS A 252 -8.72 7.03 -27.74
N ASN A 253 -9.54 8.05 -27.91
CA ASN A 253 -10.84 7.91 -28.56
C ASN A 253 -10.70 7.63 -30.08
N ASP A 254 -9.76 8.32 -30.74
CA ASP A 254 -9.53 8.22 -32.20
C ASP A 254 -9.35 6.79 -32.69
N THR A 255 -8.73 5.92 -31.88
CA THR A 255 -8.44 4.52 -32.23
C THR A 255 -9.68 3.62 -32.13
N ARG A 256 -10.77 4.09 -31.51
CA ARG A 256 -11.92 3.27 -31.11
C ARG A 256 -13.25 3.65 -31.74
N LYS A 257 -13.26 4.58 -32.71
CA LYS A 257 -14.50 5.01 -33.42
C LYS A 257 -15.63 5.42 -32.46
N ASN A 258 -15.31 6.14 -31.39
CA ASN A 258 -16.26 6.57 -30.34
C ASN A 258 -16.93 5.45 -29.54
N LYS A 259 -16.43 4.20 -29.62
CA LYS A 259 -16.88 3.14 -28.72
C LYS A 259 -16.40 3.41 -27.29
N PRO A 260 -17.22 3.14 -26.26
CA PRO A 260 -16.81 3.29 -24.88
C PRO A 260 -15.70 2.30 -24.52
N ILE A 261 -14.92 2.63 -23.48
CA ILE A 261 -14.00 1.69 -22.85
C ILE A 261 -14.80 0.74 -21.98
N GLU A 262 -14.67 -0.56 -22.25
CA GLU A 262 -15.30 -1.62 -21.45
C GLU A 262 -14.26 -2.27 -20.55
N ILE A 263 -14.48 -2.20 -19.24
CA ILE A 263 -13.68 -2.86 -18.21
C ILE A 263 -14.60 -3.83 -17.47
N VAL A 264 -14.24 -5.12 -17.42
CA VAL A 264 -15.03 -6.15 -16.74
C VAL A 264 -14.23 -6.69 -15.57
N PHE A 265 -14.75 -6.50 -14.36
CA PHE A 265 -14.18 -7.01 -13.11
C PHE A 265 -14.87 -8.32 -12.74
N GLU A 266 -14.08 -9.36 -12.43
CA GLU A 266 -14.54 -10.61 -11.83
C GLU A 266 -14.23 -10.60 -10.33
N PHE A 267 -15.21 -11.01 -9.52
CA PHE A 267 -15.07 -11.18 -8.09
C PHE A 267 -15.02 -12.65 -7.68
N ASP A 268 -14.39 -12.92 -6.54
CA ASP A 268 -14.22 -14.24 -5.93
C ASP A 268 -15.54 -14.91 -5.54
N LYS A 269 -16.53 -14.09 -5.19
CA LYS A 269 -17.86 -14.49 -4.74
C LYS A 269 -18.93 -13.55 -5.30
N VAL A 270 -20.18 -13.99 -5.25
CA VAL A 270 -21.33 -13.11 -5.50
C VAL A 270 -21.39 -12.07 -4.38
N ARG A 271 -21.48 -10.80 -4.77
CA ARG A 271 -21.40 -9.64 -3.89
C ARG A 271 -22.54 -8.67 -4.18
N GLU A 272 -22.94 -7.94 -3.15
CA GLU A 272 -23.85 -6.80 -3.22
C GLU A 272 -23.01 -5.53 -3.27
N PHE A 273 -23.21 -4.74 -4.32
CA PHE A 273 -22.41 -3.55 -4.61
C PHE A 273 -23.15 -2.27 -4.23
N THR A 274 -22.51 -1.46 -3.39
CA THR A 274 -23.04 -0.17 -2.91
C THR A 274 -22.54 0.99 -3.79
N ALA A 275 -21.26 1.00 -4.15
CA ALA A 275 -20.65 2.03 -4.97
C ALA A 275 -19.44 1.50 -5.77
N VAL A 276 -19.10 2.21 -6.84
CA VAL A 276 -17.81 2.10 -7.53
C VAL A 276 -17.16 3.48 -7.55
N HIS A 277 -15.86 3.52 -7.33
CA HIS A 277 -15.05 4.73 -7.32
C HIS A 277 -14.02 4.64 -8.43
N ILE A 278 -13.98 5.62 -9.32
CA ILE A 278 -13.09 5.64 -10.48
C ILE A 278 -12.22 6.89 -10.40
N TYR A 279 -10.92 6.71 -10.21
CA TYR A 279 -9.96 7.81 -10.17
C TYR A 279 -9.50 8.16 -11.58
N SER A 280 -9.98 9.29 -12.11
CA SER A 280 -9.79 9.71 -13.50
C SER A 280 -9.07 11.05 -13.59
N ASN A 281 -8.18 11.19 -14.57
CA ASN A 281 -7.48 12.45 -14.85
C ASN A 281 -8.44 13.48 -15.50
N ASN A 282 -8.22 14.78 -15.24
CA ASN A 282 -9.03 15.87 -15.80
C ASN A 282 -8.20 17.02 -16.40
N GLN A 283 -6.98 16.78 -16.88
CA GLN A 283 -6.14 17.79 -17.53
C GLN A 283 -6.68 18.17 -18.93
N PHE A 284 -7.83 18.86 -18.96
CA PHE A 284 -8.61 19.11 -20.16
C PHE A 284 -7.90 20.00 -21.19
N THR A 285 -6.98 20.89 -20.76
CA THR A 285 -6.14 21.66 -21.71
C THR A 285 -5.15 20.79 -22.48
N LYS A 286 -5.01 19.51 -22.10
CA LYS A 286 -4.20 18.49 -22.76
C LYS A 286 -5.05 17.40 -23.40
N ASP A 287 -6.31 17.67 -23.73
CA ASP A 287 -7.25 16.73 -24.32
C ASP A 287 -7.56 15.49 -23.46
N VAL A 288 -7.33 15.56 -22.14
CA VAL A 288 -7.64 14.49 -21.17
C VAL A 288 -8.79 14.95 -20.29
N GLN A 289 -9.88 14.20 -20.25
CA GLN A 289 -11.02 14.51 -19.39
C GLN A 289 -11.56 13.26 -18.73
N VAL A 290 -12.24 13.45 -17.60
CA VAL A 290 -13.13 12.45 -17.02
C VAL A 290 -14.17 12.05 -18.06
N PHE A 291 -14.56 10.77 -18.06
CA PHE A 291 -15.60 10.24 -18.95
C PHE A 291 -16.89 11.07 -18.88
N SER A 292 -17.64 11.16 -19.98
CA SER A 292 -18.91 11.92 -20.05
C SER A 292 -20.08 11.13 -19.47
N GLN A 293 -20.05 9.81 -19.63
CA GLN A 293 -21.05 8.90 -19.10
C GLN A 293 -20.38 7.58 -18.71
N ALA A 294 -20.82 7.00 -17.59
CA ALA A 294 -20.50 5.64 -17.18
C ALA A 294 -21.78 4.79 -17.16
N ARG A 295 -21.70 3.57 -17.70
CA ARG A 295 -22.75 2.56 -17.58
C ARG A 295 -22.19 1.34 -16.86
N VAL A 296 -22.84 0.95 -15.76
CA VAL A 296 -22.41 -0.18 -14.93
C VAL A 296 -23.44 -1.30 -15.02
N LEU A 297 -22.99 -2.48 -15.43
CA LEU A 297 -23.80 -3.68 -15.61
C LEU A 297 -23.30 -4.79 -14.70
N PHE A 298 -24.22 -5.66 -14.28
CA PHE A 298 -23.95 -6.76 -13.36
C PHE A 298 -24.33 -8.09 -14.00
N SER A 299 -23.59 -9.13 -13.66
CA SER A 299 -23.84 -10.51 -14.07
C SER A 299 -23.36 -11.47 -12.99
N VAL A 300 -23.97 -12.64 -12.89
CA VAL A 300 -23.54 -13.71 -11.99
C VAL A 300 -22.57 -14.66 -12.70
N GLY A 301 -22.86 -15.05 -13.94
CA GLY A 301 -22.05 -15.98 -14.74
C GLY A 301 -21.04 -15.31 -15.68
N GLY A 302 -21.10 -13.99 -15.85
CA GLY A 302 -20.19 -13.19 -16.67
C GLY A 302 -20.47 -13.24 -18.18
N LYS A 303 -21.39 -14.12 -18.63
CA LYS A 303 -21.76 -14.27 -20.04
C LYS A 303 -22.82 -13.28 -20.48
N ARG A 304 -23.85 -13.06 -19.66
CA ARG A 304 -25.00 -12.21 -19.98
C ARG A 304 -25.23 -11.19 -18.88
N TYR A 305 -25.33 -9.93 -19.26
CA TYR A 305 -25.57 -8.82 -18.34
C TYR A 305 -27.06 -8.45 -18.42
N LYS A 306 -27.88 -9.12 -17.60
CA LYS A 306 -29.34 -8.92 -17.58
C LYS A 306 -29.71 -7.66 -16.76
N GLY A 307 -30.80 -7.01 -17.18
CA GLY A 307 -31.38 -5.85 -16.49
C GLY A 307 -30.85 -4.50 -16.99
N GLU A 308 -31.49 -3.43 -16.52
CA GLU A 308 -31.10 -2.08 -16.93
C GLU A 308 -29.74 -1.70 -16.32
N PRO A 309 -28.84 -1.11 -17.13
CA PRO A 309 -27.55 -0.61 -16.66
C PRO A 309 -27.77 0.56 -15.70
N ILE A 310 -26.91 0.67 -14.70
CA ILE A 310 -26.82 1.90 -13.92
C ILE A 310 -26.07 2.92 -14.78
N THR A 311 -26.77 3.95 -15.23
CA THR A 311 -26.19 5.04 -16.03
C THR A 311 -25.89 6.23 -15.12
N PHE A 312 -24.69 6.77 -15.24
CA PHE A 312 -24.23 7.96 -14.55
C PHE A 312 -23.65 8.94 -15.56
N ASP A 313 -24.26 10.12 -15.68
CA ASP A 313 -23.76 11.21 -16.50
C ASP A 313 -22.86 12.12 -15.67
N TYR A 314 -21.62 12.30 -16.12
CA TYR A 314 -20.67 13.18 -15.46
C TYR A 314 -20.79 14.60 -16.02
N ILE A 315 -20.90 15.57 -15.11
CA ILE A 315 -20.92 16.98 -15.49
C ILE A 315 -19.48 17.41 -15.78
N GLU A 316 -19.23 17.84 -17.02
CA GLU A 316 -17.90 18.31 -17.43
C GLU A 316 -17.35 19.38 -16.49
N ASP A 317 -16.17 19.11 -15.93
CA ASP A 317 -15.42 20.09 -15.12
C ASP A 317 -14.31 20.69 -15.99
N ARG A 318 -14.53 21.93 -16.42
CA ARG A 318 -13.54 22.74 -17.15
C ARG A 318 -12.99 23.89 -16.31
N ILE A 319 -13.15 23.81 -14.99
CA ILE A 319 -12.68 24.82 -14.04
C ILE A 319 -11.34 24.37 -13.45
N TRP A 320 -11.24 23.08 -13.12
CA TRP A 320 -10.11 22.54 -12.39
C TRP A 320 -9.48 21.35 -13.12
N GLU A 321 -8.17 21.37 -13.29
CA GLU A 321 -7.41 20.30 -13.97
C GLU A 321 -6.95 19.16 -13.07
N THR A 322 -7.26 19.22 -11.76
CA THR A 322 -6.91 18.14 -10.84
C THR A 322 -7.71 16.87 -11.14
N PRO A 323 -7.16 15.67 -10.90
CA PRO A 323 -7.90 14.41 -11.05
C PRO A 323 -9.15 14.34 -10.17
N ARG A 324 -10.06 13.44 -10.51
CA ARG A 324 -11.35 13.27 -9.86
C ARG A 324 -11.53 11.82 -9.43
N ASN A 325 -11.90 11.62 -8.16
CA ASN A 325 -12.43 10.35 -7.70
C ASN A 325 -13.96 10.33 -7.90
N VAL A 326 -14.41 9.80 -9.02
CA VAL A 326 -15.84 9.77 -9.37
C VAL A 326 -16.51 8.58 -8.68
N SER A 327 -17.44 8.87 -7.78
CA SER A 327 -18.16 7.86 -7.00
C SER A 327 -19.56 7.65 -7.55
N ILE A 328 -19.85 6.44 -8.05
CA ILE A 328 -21.13 6.08 -8.66
C ILE A 328 -21.86 5.12 -7.72
N ARG A 329 -23.08 5.47 -7.31
CA ARG A 329 -23.91 4.59 -6.47
C ARG A 329 -24.44 3.42 -7.30
N LEU A 330 -24.22 2.22 -6.78
CA LEU A 330 -24.59 0.96 -7.41
C LEU A 330 -25.89 0.37 -6.87
N HIS A 331 -26.57 1.06 -5.95
CA HIS A 331 -27.92 0.77 -5.48
C HIS A 331 -28.11 -0.69 -5.03
N HIS A 332 -27.12 -1.26 -4.34
CA HIS A 332 -27.20 -2.61 -3.77
C HIS A 332 -27.41 -3.70 -4.84
N ARG A 333 -26.91 -3.49 -6.07
CA ARG A 333 -27.00 -4.50 -7.13
C ARG A 333 -26.13 -5.70 -6.79
N VAL A 334 -26.67 -6.88 -7.06
CA VAL A 334 -25.98 -8.15 -6.80
C VAL A 334 -25.35 -8.67 -8.08
N GLY A 335 -24.10 -9.12 -7.99
CA GLY A 335 -23.38 -9.73 -9.09
C GLY A 335 -22.07 -10.38 -8.65
N ARG A 336 -21.46 -11.13 -9.56
CA ARG A 336 -20.07 -11.59 -9.43
C ARG A 336 -19.17 -10.94 -10.47
N PHE A 337 -19.75 -10.49 -11.58
CA PHE A 337 -19.09 -9.75 -12.64
C PHE A 337 -19.68 -8.35 -12.71
N VAL A 338 -18.81 -7.34 -12.75
CA VAL A 338 -19.20 -5.94 -12.92
C VAL A 338 -18.54 -5.40 -14.18
N LYS A 339 -19.36 -5.02 -15.15
CA LYS A 339 -18.92 -4.40 -16.40
C LYS A 339 -19.13 -2.90 -16.31
N VAL A 340 -18.05 -2.15 -16.44
CA VAL A 340 -18.03 -0.69 -16.46
C VAL A 340 -17.74 -0.24 -17.89
N GLN A 341 -18.67 0.50 -18.49
CA GLN A 341 -18.53 1.09 -19.81
C GLN A 341 -18.38 2.62 -19.67
N LEU A 342 -17.28 3.17 -20.16
CA LEU A 342 -16.94 4.59 -20.00
C LEU A 342 -16.92 5.28 -21.36
N GLN A 343 -17.80 6.26 -21.53
CA GLN A 343 -17.88 7.08 -22.73
C GLN A 343 -16.88 8.24 -22.66
N PHE A 344 -16.15 8.48 -23.74
CA PHE A 344 -15.20 9.58 -23.83
C PHE A 344 -15.90 10.94 -23.77
N ALA A 345 -15.34 11.88 -22.99
CA ALA A 345 -15.68 13.31 -23.06
C ALA A 345 -14.66 14.11 -23.92
N ALA A 346 -13.41 13.64 -23.96
CA ALA A 346 -12.33 14.24 -24.73
C ALA A 346 -11.61 13.18 -25.59
N ARG A 347 -10.49 13.59 -26.20
CA ARG A 347 -9.66 12.71 -27.02
C ARG A 347 -9.03 11.57 -26.22
N TRP A 348 -8.74 11.79 -24.94
CA TRP A 348 -8.13 10.83 -24.03
C TRP A 348 -8.97 10.64 -22.76
N LEU A 349 -9.04 9.39 -22.31
CA LEU A 349 -9.52 8.99 -21.00
C LEU A 349 -8.36 8.32 -20.26
N MET A 350 -8.12 8.67 -19.00
CA MET A 350 -7.04 8.10 -18.19
C MET A 350 -7.55 7.78 -16.79
N ILE A 351 -7.29 6.56 -16.32
CA ILE A 351 -7.70 6.05 -15.02
C ILE A 351 -6.47 5.47 -14.33
N SER A 352 -6.35 5.70 -13.02
CA SER A 352 -5.29 5.08 -12.23
C SER A 352 -5.80 3.98 -11.31
N GLU A 353 -7.02 4.10 -10.81
CA GLU A 353 -7.55 3.22 -9.76
C GLU A 353 -9.07 3.06 -9.91
N VAL A 354 -9.57 1.85 -9.66
CA VAL A 354 -10.99 1.54 -9.59
C VAL A 354 -11.25 0.68 -8.35
N THR A 355 -12.02 1.20 -7.40
CA THR A 355 -12.40 0.48 -6.18
C THR A 355 -13.91 0.28 -6.08
N PHE A 356 -14.32 -0.75 -5.32
CA PHE A 356 -15.72 -1.13 -5.18
C PHE A 356 -16.10 -1.29 -3.70
N ASP A 357 -17.15 -0.59 -3.29
CA ASP A 357 -17.79 -0.81 -2.01
C ASP A 357 -18.77 -1.98 -2.14
N SER A 358 -18.43 -3.13 -1.56
CA SER A 358 -19.25 -4.34 -1.69
C SER A 358 -19.20 -5.24 -0.46
N SER A 359 -20.21 -6.08 -0.32
CA SER A 359 -20.26 -7.13 0.70
C SER A 359 -20.64 -8.48 0.09
N VAL A 360 -20.12 -9.57 0.66
CA VAL A 360 -20.40 -10.93 0.17
C VAL A 360 -21.84 -11.32 0.50
N VAL A 361 -22.60 -11.78 -0.50
CA VAL A 361 -23.96 -12.28 -0.30
C VAL A 361 -23.95 -13.79 -0.29
N ASN A 362 -24.56 -14.38 0.75
CA ASN A 362 -24.77 -15.81 0.83
C ASN A 362 -26.15 -16.16 0.26
N GLY A 363 -26.19 -17.02 -0.74
CA GLY A 363 -27.44 -17.43 -1.38
C GLY A 363 -27.18 -18.39 -2.54
N ASN A 364 -28.23 -19.04 -3.02
CA ASN A 364 -28.14 -19.83 -4.24
C ASN A 364 -28.40 -18.89 -5.42
N PHE A 365 -27.40 -18.69 -6.27
CA PHE A 365 -27.49 -17.83 -7.45
C PHE A 365 -27.39 -18.70 -8.70
N THR A 366 -28.41 -18.64 -9.55
CA THR A 366 -28.40 -19.36 -10.83
C THR A 366 -27.63 -18.52 -11.86
N GLU A 367 -26.64 -19.13 -12.51
CA GLU A 367 -25.95 -18.52 -13.65
C GLU A 367 -26.91 -18.29 -14.82
N GLU A 368 -26.58 -17.38 -15.73
CA GLU A 368 -27.47 -17.09 -16.86
C GLU A 368 -27.49 -18.26 -17.87
N GLU A 369 -28.66 -18.83 -18.14
CA GLU A 369 -28.85 -19.84 -19.20
C GLU A 369 -28.54 -19.27 -20.59
N GLU A 370 -27.88 -20.08 -21.43
CA GLU A 370 -27.73 -19.84 -22.86
C GLU A 370 -29.08 -20.14 -23.53
N GLU A 371 -29.72 -19.14 -24.13
CA GLU A 371 -30.83 -19.42 -25.05
C GLU A 371 -30.19 -19.92 -26.35
N GLU A 372 -30.44 -21.18 -26.70
CA GLU A 372 -30.29 -21.65 -28.07
C GLU A 372 -31.17 -20.74 -28.94
N GLN A 373 -30.56 -20.02 -29.88
CA GLN A 373 -31.29 -19.19 -30.83
C GLN A 373 -32.13 -20.10 -31.73
N GLU A 374 -33.43 -20.23 -31.45
CA GLU A 374 -34.39 -20.54 -32.49
C GLU A 374 -34.42 -19.37 -33.48
N GLU A 375 -33.70 -19.52 -34.58
CA GLU A 375 -33.96 -18.77 -35.80
C GLU A 375 -35.37 -19.14 -36.31
N GLN A 376 -36.39 -18.42 -35.84
CA GLN A 376 -37.64 -18.33 -36.57
C GLN A 376 -37.86 -16.92 -37.10
N SER A 377 -37.62 -16.83 -38.41
CA SER A 377 -38.09 -15.77 -39.27
C SER A 377 -39.61 -15.63 -39.18
N SER A 378 -40.07 -14.40 -39.01
CA SER A 378 -41.42 -13.99 -39.43
C SER A 378 -41.42 -12.51 -39.74
N GLN A 379 -41.23 -12.21 -41.03
CA GLN A 379 -41.74 -10.99 -41.65
C GLN A 379 -43.27 -11.02 -41.58
N LYS A 380 -43.91 -9.98 -41.02
CA LYS A 380 -45.07 -9.35 -41.68
C LYS A 380 -45.50 -8.01 -41.09
N ASP A 381 -45.40 -7.00 -41.97
CA ASP A 381 -46.29 -5.87 -42.28
C ASP A 381 -46.78 -4.89 -41.19
N GLU A 382 -46.42 -3.64 -41.48
CA GLU A 382 -46.98 -2.35 -41.07
C GLU A 382 -48.39 -2.14 -41.65
N ILE A 383 -49.38 -1.68 -40.85
CA ILE A 383 -50.53 -0.83 -41.25
C ILE A 383 -50.96 0.01 -40.04
N ALA A 384 -51.28 1.27 -40.30
CA ALA A 384 -51.63 2.32 -39.36
C ALA A 384 -53.11 2.37 -38.94
N ALA A 385 -53.31 2.94 -37.74
CA ALA A 385 -54.39 3.85 -37.28
C ALA A 385 -55.89 3.49 -37.43
N ALA A 386 -56.59 3.46 -36.28
CA ALA A 386 -57.80 4.27 -35.99
C ALA A 386 -58.24 4.05 -34.52
N GLY A 387 -58.63 5.12 -33.84
CA GLY A 387 -58.90 5.14 -32.39
C GLY A 387 -60.32 4.82 -31.95
N ALA A 388 -60.55 4.88 -30.64
CA ALA A 388 -61.83 5.24 -30.01
C ALA A 388 -61.65 5.45 -28.48
N ASP A 389 -62.26 6.53 -28.00
CA ASP A 389 -62.49 6.89 -26.60
C ASP A 389 -63.19 5.79 -25.77
N ASN A 390 -62.92 5.74 -24.46
CA ASN A 390 -64.01 5.82 -23.48
C ASN A 390 -63.56 6.14 -22.03
N LYS A 391 -64.46 6.86 -21.36
CA LYS A 391 -64.37 7.53 -20.05
C LYS A 391 -64.44 6.60 -18.83
N ASN A 392 -63.73 7.03 -17.79
CA ASN A 392 -64.06 7.08 -16.35
C ASN A 392 -64.66 5.85 -15.63
N VAL A 393 -63.94 5.33 -14.63
CA VAL A 393 -64.51 5.01 -13.30
C VAL A 393 -63.51 5.40 -12.21
N VAL A 394 -63.95 6.28 -11.31
CA VAL A 394 -63.32 6.63 -10.03
C VAL A 394 -63.59 5.49 -9.04
N SER A 395 -62.58 5.09 -8.27
CA SER A 395 -62.78 4.46 -6.97
C SER A 395 -61.76 5.02 -6.00
N ALA A 396 -62.23 5.94 -5.16
CA ALA A 396 -61.53 6.39 -3.97
C ALA A 396 -61.55 5.25 -2.94
N VAL A 397 -60.37 4.75 -2.57
CA VAL A 397 -60.19 3.91 -1.38
C VAL A 397 -59.81 4.83 -0.23
N ASN A 398 -60.63 4.76 0.82
CA ASN A 398 -60.45 5.42 2.10
C ASN A 398 -59.04 5.15 2.68
N THR A 399 -58.32 6.22 2.98
CA THR A 399 -57.13 6.18 3.84
C THR A 399 -57.56 6.21 5.31
N PRO A 400 -57.13 5.26 6.16
CA PRO A 400 -57.23 5.43 7.60
C PRO A 400 -56.10 6.34 8.07
N SER A 401 -56.50 7.49 8.60
CA SER A 401 -55.88 8.23 9.69
C SER A 401 -54.63 7.59 10.32
N GLY A 402 -53.47 8.19 10.08
CA GLY A 402 -52.22 7.81 10.76
C GLY A 402 -51.05 8.77 10.52
N LEU A 403 -51.04 9.52 9.42
CA LEU A 403 -49.89 10.37 9.07
C LEU A 403 -49.78 11.67 9.88
N GLY A 404 -50.91 12.24 10.32
CA GLY A 404 -50.93 13.55 10.98
C GLY A 404 -50.26 13.58 12.35
N GLN A 405 -50.24 12.45 13.05
CA GLN A 405 -49.67 12.37 14.40
C GLN A 405 -48.13 12.23 14.36
N TYR A 406 -47.58 11.56 13.35
CA TYR A 406 -46.12 11.44 13.17
C TYR A 406 -45.48 12.72 12.64
N LEU A 407 -46.16 13.46 11.77
CA LEU A 407 -45.66 14.76 11.28
C LEU A 407 -45.51 15.78 12.42
N GLY A 408 -46.48 15.82 13.36
CA GLY A 408 -46.39 16.70 14.54
C GLY A 408 -45.21 16.38 15.45
N VAL A 409 -44.93 15.08 15.67
CA VAL A 409 -43.78 14.64 16.48
C VAL A 409 -42.46 14.96 15.79
N ILE A 410 -42.36 14.72 14.47
CA ILE A 410 -41.13 14.99 13.71
C ILE A 410 -40.81 16.50 13.69
N VAL A 411 -41.82 17.35 13.49
CA VAL A 411 -41.64 18.82 13.55
C VAL A 411 -41.29 19.29 14.97
N GLY A 412 -41.87 18.67 16.00
CA GLY A 412 -41.51 18.94 17.40
C GLY A 412 -40.06 18.58 17.73
N VAL A 413 -39.59 17.41 17.27
CA VAL A 413 -38.20 16.97 17.50
C VAL A 413 -37.21 17.85 16.74
N LEU A 414 -37.50 18.19 15.48
CA LEU A 414 -36.65 19.07 14.67
C LEU A 414 -36.55 20.48 15.25
N SER A 415 -37.66 21.04 15.75
CA SER A 415 -37.65 22.37 16.37
C SER A 415 -36.85 22.40 17.68
N VAL A 416 -36.94 21.35 18.51
CA VAL A 416 -36.11 21.23 19.72
C VAL A 416 -34.62 21.13 19.37
N LEU A 417 -34.26 20.37 18.33
CA LEU A 417 -32.86 20.24 17.87
C LEU A 417 -32.29 21.56 17.36
N VAL A 418 -33.08 22.35 16.61
CA VAL A 418 -32.66 23.67 16.13
C VAL A 418 -32.42 24.63 17.30
N VAL A 419 -33.31 24.65 18.30
CA VAL A 419 -33.13 25.50 19.50
C VAL A 419 -31.88 25.10 20.28
N LEU A 420 -31.59 23.81 20.38
CA LEU A 420 -30.39 23.29 21.07
C LEU A 420 -29.10 23.70 20.34
N MET A 421 -29.09 23.63 19.00
CA MET A 421 -27.97 24.10 18.18
C MET A 421 -27.72 25.60 18.32
N VAL A 422 -28.79 26.42 18.37
CA VAL A 422 -28.66 27.87 18.60
C VAL A 422 -28.16 28.17 20.02
N ALA A 423 -28.55 27.39 21.03
CA ALA A 423 -28.05 27.57 22.39
C ALA A 423 -26.54 27.26 22.49
N VAL A 424 -26.06 26.20 21.83
CA VAL A 424 -24.62 25.87 21.74
C VAL A 424 -23.86 26.96 20.98
N VAL A 425 -24.40 27.36 19.83
CA VAL A 425 -24.29 28.69 19.18
C VAL A 425 -23.77 29.81 20.08
N VAL A 426 -24.74 30.30 20.84
CA VAL A 426 -24.64 31.44 21.75
C VAL A 426 -23.68 31.15 22.90
N PHE A 427 -23.65 29.92 23.43
CA PHE A 427 -22.73 29.55 24.50
C PHE A 427 -21.26 29.66 24.08
N VAL A 428 -20.92 29.18 22.87
CA VAL A 428 -19.56 29.31 22.32
C VAL A 428 -19.18 30.77 22.10
N VAL A 429 -20.11 31.59 21.59
CA VAL A 429 -19.87 33.04 21.40
C VAL A 429 -19.67 33.76 22.73
N ILE A 430 -20.43 33.41 23.77
CA ILE A 430 -20.27 33.98 25.12
C ILE A 430 -18.93 33.59 25.73
N GLN A 431 -18.51 32.32 25.59
CA GLN A 431 -17.20 31.84 26.02
C GLN A 431 -16.07 32.58 25.31
N GLN A 432 -16.16 32.76 23.99
CA GLN A 432 -15.18 33.53 23.22
C GLN A 432 -15.13 35.01 23.61
N ARG A 433 -16.28 35.62 23.94
CA ARG A 433 -16.31 36.99 24.46
C ARG A 433 -15.67 37.10 25.84
N ARG A 434 -15.93 36.14 26.74
CA ARG A 434 -15.30 36.09 28.07
C ARG A 434 -13.78 35.87 27.99
N TYR A 435 -13.31 35.06 27.05
CA TYR A 435 -11.88 34.86 26.81
C TYR A 435 -11.17 36.13 26.31
N LYS A 436 -11.86 36.96 25.53
CA LYS A 436 -11.33 38.25 25.03
C LYS A 436 -11.37 39.39 26.06
N SER A 437 -12.00 39.20 27.22
CA SER A 437 -12.17 40.25 28.23
C SER A 437 -11.24 40.14 29.46
N SER A 438 -10.26 39.24 29.47
CA SER A 438 -9.25 39.24 30.54
C SER A 438 -8.21 40.35 30.34
N PRO A 439 -7.90 41.17 31.36
CA PRO A 439 -6.90 42.23 31.26
C PRO A 439 -5.49 41.64 31.12
N ARG A 440 -4.69 42.17 30.18
CA ARG A 440 -3.25 41.88 30.09
C ARG A 440 -2.52 42.50 31.30
N PRO A 441 -1.66 41.76 32.02
CA PRO A 441 -0.75 42.38 32.97
C PRO A 441 0.39 43.11 32.25
N SER A 442 0.73 44.24 32.84
CA SER A 442 1.71 45.27 32.49
C SER A 442 3.18 44.80 32.45
N GLN A 443 3.98 45.53 31.65
CA GLN A 443 5.45 45.56 31.64
C GLN A 443 6.03 45.84 33.04
N VAL A 444 7.21 45.30 33.43
CA VAL A 444 8.57 45.93 33.46
C VAL A 444 9.46 45.02 34.39
N PRO A 445 10.82 44.97 34.39
CA PRO A 445 11.86 44.88 33.34
C PRO A 445 12.85 43.70 33.56
N GLY A 446 13.57 43.26 32.52
CA GLY A 446 14.70 42.33 32.72
C GLY A 446 15.25 41.82 31.39
N GLY A 447 16.22 42.54 30.84
CA GLY A 447 16.90 42.16 29.61
C GLY A 447 17.82 40.96 29.84
N CYS A 448 17.70 39.96 28.98
CA CYS A 448 18.78 39.02 28.69
C CYS A 448 18.76 38.70 27.19
N ASP A 449 19.88 38.99 26.55
CA ASP A 449 20.13 38.86 25.12
C ASP A 449 19.96 37.41 24.60
N LYS A 450 19.14 37.25 23.56
CA LYS A 450 18.94 35.99 22.83
C LYS A 450 20.00 35.72 21.74
N ALA A 451 21.24 36.17 21.95
CA ALA A 451 22.34 35.99 20.99
C ALA A 451 23.34 34.88 21.39
N ALA A 452 23.10 34.12 22.45
CA ALA A 452 24.07 33.15 22.97
C ALA A 452 23.81 31.67 22.62
N LEU A 453 22.84 31.33 21.75
CA LEU A 453 22.49 29.93 21.44
C LEU A 453 22.93 29.41 20.05
N TYR A 454 23.70 30.19 19.28
CA TYR A 454 24.25 29.74 18.00
C TYR A 454 25.76 30.00 17.88
N ARG A 455 26.55 29.43 18.79
CA ARG A 455 28.01 29.36 18.61
C ARG A 455 28.44 27.89 18.61
N GLU A 456 28.93 27.44 17.46
CA GLU A 456 29.51 26.10 17.30
C GLU A 456 30.72 25.91 18.24
N PRO A 457 30.97 24.67 18.74
CA PRO A 457 32.13 24.40 19.57
C PRO A 457 33.39 24.24 18.71
N SER A 458 34.35 25.15 18.88
CA SER A 458 35.73 24.98 18.44
C SER A 458 36.42 23.92 19.30
N MET A 459 37.03 22.90 18.68
CA MET A 459 37.90 21.94 19.36
C MET A 459 39.05 22.63 20.12
N GLY A 460 39.06 22.45 21.44
CA GLY A 460 40.14 22.87 22.33
C GLY A 460 41.24 21.82 22.42
N ARG A 461 42.48 22.28 22.19
CA ARG A 461 43.75 21.58 22.43
C ARG A 461 43.93 21.20 23.91
N LEU A 462 44.60 20.07 24.12
CA LEU A 462 45.14 19.59 25.40
C LEU A 462 46.27 20.51 25.94
N PRO A 463 46.45 20.63 27.26
CA PRO A 463 47.55 21.39 27.85
C PRO A 463 48.82 20.52 28.00
N GLY A 464 49.94 21.00 27.47
CA GLY A 464 51.28 20.45 27.70
C GLY A 464 52.01 21.26 28.77
N SER A 465 52.57 20.55 29.76
CA SER A 465 53.39 21.07 30.85
C SER A 465 54.78 21.50 30.37
N SER A 466 55.38 22.43 31.11
CA SER A 466 56.73 22.97 30.95
C SER A 466 57.80 21.91 31.11
N ASP A 467 58.84 21.97 30.26
CA ASP A 467 60.23 21.91 30.71
C ASP A 467 61.23 22.20 29.57
N TYR A 468 62.24 22.98 29.95
CA TYR A 468 63.56 23.21 29.32
C TYR A 468 63.73 24.14 28.10
N ALA A 469 64.92 24.75 28.13
CA ALA A 469 65.28 26.05 27.62
C ALA A 469 65.98 26.03 26.24
N ASP A 470 65.94 27.23 25.66
CA ASP A 470 66.58 27.76 24.45
C ASP A 470 68.09 27.46 24.30
N VAL A 471 68.50 26.97 23.12
CA VAL A 471 69.84 27.19 22.53
C VAL A 471 69.73 27.22 20.99
N ARG A 472 70.33 28.25 20.38
CA ARG A 472 70.42 28.52 18.94
C ARG A 472 71.72 27.99 18.28
N ASP A 473 71.60 27.78 16.96
CA ASP A 473 72.62 27.91 15.89
C ASP A 473 73.61 26.73 15.62
N PRO A 474 74.26 26.66 14.43
CA PRO A 474 73.76 25.99 13.20
C PRO A 474 74.82 25.03 12.58
N GLU A 475 74.51 24.36 11.46
CA GLU A 475 75.41 24.08 10.30
C GLU A 475 75.15 22.74 9.56
N TYR A 476 75.41 22.83 8.24
CA TYR A 476 75.65 21.80 7.21
C TYR A 476 74.50 21.19 6.36
N ALA A 477 74.45 21.72 5.12
CA ALA A 477 74.45 21.06 3.80
C ALA A 477 73.14 20.54 3.11
N VAL A 478 72.70 21.39 2.17
CA VAL A 478 72.02 21.30 0.85
C VAL A 478 72.20 19.97 0.02
N PRO A 479 71.48 19.74 -1.12
CA PRO A 479 70.09 19.30 -1.34
C PRO A 479 69.97 18.01 -2.22
N LEU A 480 68.79 17.36 -2.23
CA LEU A 480 68.39 16.49 -3.35
C LEU A 480 67.00 16.89 -3.86
N GLN A 481 66.91 17.20 -5.15
CA GLN A 481 65.68 17.56 -5.86
C GLN A 481 64.71 16.37 -5.94
N PRO A 482 63.38 16.61 -5.83
CA PRO A 482 62.37 15.58 -6.01
C PRO A 482 61.96 15.40 -7.50
N PRO A 483 61.54 14.20 -7.93
CA PRO A 483 60.97 13.98 -9.24
C PRO A 483 59.53 14.52 -9.33
N GLN A 484 59.19 15.06 -10.51
CA GLN A 484 57.91 15.68 -10.83
C GLN A 484 56.78 14.65 -10.99
N THR A 485 55.59 14.99 -10.48
CA THR A 485 54.32 14.32 -10.80
C THR A 485 53.22 15.36 -11.10
N PRO A 486 52.17 14.98 -11.87
CA PRO A 486 51.45 15.88 -12.77
C PRO A 486 50.41 16.77 -12.10
N ARG A 487 50.20 17.95 -12.70
CA ARG A 487 49.30 19.04 -12.27
C ARG A 487 47.82 18.65 -12.46
N ALA A 488 47.03 18.68 -11.39
CA ALA A 488 45.56 18.57 -11.45
C ALA A 488 44.91 19.87 -11.95
N PRO A 489 43.78 19.82 -12.68
CA PRO A 489 43.06 21.01 -13.15
C PRO A 489 42.28 21.70 -12.01
N PRO A 490 42.02 23.02 -12.12
CA PRO A 490 41.39 23.81 -11.05
C PRO A 490 39.87 23.55 -10.92
N PRO A 491 39.29 23.76 -9.72
CA PRO A 491 37.88 23.49 -9.47
C PRO A 491 36.95 24.54 -10.09
N LEU A 492 35.94 24.08 -10.83
CA LEU A 492 34.80 24.86 -11.31
C LEU A 492 33.80 25.10 -10.17
N HIS A 493 34.04 26.13 -9.38
CA HIS A 493 33.02 26.72 -8.51
C HIS A 493 33.17 28.23 -8.58
N ASN A 494 32.49 28.87 -9.54
CA ASN A 494 32.12 30.29 -9.52
C ASN A 494 31.26 30.71 -10.73
N PHE A 495 30.20 29.95 -11.07
CA PHE A 495 29.27 30.37 -12.14
C PHE A 495 27.77 30.16 -11.84
N LEU A 496 27.34 30.00 -10.58
CA LEU A 496 25.91 29.98 -10.23
C LEU A 496 25.60 30.94 -9.07
N PRO A 497 24.62 31.85 -9.20
CA PRO A 497 24.17 32.68 -8.08
C PRO A 497 23.47 31.82 -7.02
N LYS A 498 23.67 32.17 -5.74
CA LYS A 498 23.05 31.48 -4.61
C LYS A 498 21.52 31.61 -4.66
N PRO A 499 20.75 30.53 -4.39
CA PRO A 499 19.31 30.61 -4.32
C PRO A 499 18.85 31.49 -3.14
N PRO A 500 17.70 32.16 -3.23
CA PRO A 500 17.17 32.98 -2.14
C PRO A 500 16.77 32.12 -0.93
N PRO A 501 16.82 32.68 0.29
CA PRO A 501 16.47 31.95 1.51
C PRO A 501 14.99 31.56 1.52
N VAL A 502 14.73 30.30 1.85
CA VAL A 502 13.38 29.73 1.99
C VAL A 502 12.70 30.33 3.23
N PRO A 503 11.47 30.86 3.15
CA PRO A 503 10.75 31.34 4.33
C PRO A 503 10.36 30.17 5.24
N PRO A 504 10.33 30.37 6.57
CA PRO A 504 9.92 29.33 7.50
C PRO A 504 8.43 28.96 7.30
N PRO A 505 8.05 27.70 7.57
CA PRO A 505 6.67 27.26 7.44
C PRO A 505 5.72 28.01 8.41
N PRO A 506 4.42 28.10 8.09
CA PRO A 506 3.44 28.73 8.97
C PRO A 506 3.38 28.05 10.35
N GLU A 507 3.19 28.82 11.42
CA GLU A 507 3.16 28.38 12.85
C GLU A 507 2.18 27.23 13.18
N ARG A 508 1.36 26.79 12.23
CA ARG A 508 0.36 25.72 12.39
C ARG A 508 0.98 24.32 12.48
N TYR A 509 2.29 24.19 12.25
CA TYR A 509 3.02 22.91 12.23
C TYR A 509 3.90 22.66 13.47
N TYR A 510 3.86 23.52 14.50
CA TYR A 510 4.53 23.23 15.77
C TYR A 510 3.59 22.51 16.73
N ALA A 511 3.56 21.17 16.66
CA ALA A 511 2.83 20.29 17.57
C ALA A 511 3.47 20.17 18.97
N ALA A 512 4.12 21.22 19.49
CA ALA A 512 4.92 21.16 20.71
C ALA A 512 4.66 22.30 21.71
N THR A 513 3.44 22.85 21.74
CA THR A 513 3.06 23.89 22.73
C THR A 513 2.13 23.42 23.85
N GLU A 514 1.98 22.11 24.07
CA GLU A 514 1.25 21.57 25.24
C GLU A 514 2.03 20.59 26.13
N ILE A 515 3.38 20.65 26.17
CA ILE A 515 4.18 19.83 27.12
C ILE A 515 5.11 20.67 28.02
N CYS A 516 4.77 21.95 28.23
CA CYS A 516 5.51 22.82 29.16
C CYS A 516 4.60 23.37 30.28
N ASN A 517 3.71 22.55 30.83
CA ASN A 517 2.94 22.94 32.02
C ASN A 517 2.74 21.85 33.09
N SER A 518 3.56 20.80 33.07
CA SER A 518 3.68 19.88 34.21
C SER A 518 5.13 19.82 34.67
N GLY A 519 5.40 20.38 35.85
CA GLY A 519 6.71 20.37 36.49
C GLY A 519 7.23 18.93 36.66
N PHE A 520 8.34 18.63 36.00
CA PHE A 520 9.04 17.37 36.17
C PHE A 520 9.91 17.44 37.43
N VAL A 521 9.66 16.54 38.40
CA VAL A 521 10.53 16.31 39.54
C VAL A 521 11.29 15.00 39.26
N PRO A 522 12.63 15.00 39.15
CA PRO A 522 13.38 13.78 38.91
C PRO A 522 13.33 12.85 40.14
N PRO A 523 13.28 11.52 39.97
CA PRO A 523 13.38 10.59 41.08
C PRO A 523 14.80 10.59 41.69
N PRO A 524 14.96 10.27 42.99
CA PRO A 524 16.28 10.20 43.62
C PRO A 524 17.12 9.04 43.06
N PRO A 525 18.46 9.16 43.10
CA PRO A 525 19.37 8.13 42.59
C PRO A 525 19.24 6.82 43.38
N PRO A 526 19.43 5.65 42.74
CA PRO A 526 19.37 4.36 43.43
C PRO A 526 20.51 4.23 44.44
N LEU A 527 20.16 3.71 45.62
CA LEU A 527 21.09 3.37 46.70
C LEU A 527 22.17 2.40 46.21
N SER A 528 23.41 2.67 46.65
CA SER A 528 24.60 1.87 46.44
C SER A 528 24.40 0.41 46.86
N THR A 529 24.83 -0.50 46.00
CA THR A 529 24.88 -1.95 46.25
C THR A 529 25.87 -2.29 47.38
N PRO A 530 25.50 -3.12 48.37
CA PRO A 530 26.45 -3.67 49.34
C PRO A 530 27.28 -4.80 48.72
N PRO A 531 28.48 -5.09 49.27
CA PRO A 531 29.41 -6.08 48.70
C PRO A 531 28.89 -7.52 48.86
N PRO A 532 29.37 -8.48 48.02
CA PRO A 532 28.80 -9.82 47.97
C PRO A 532 29.14 -10.63 49.23
N VAL A 533 28.10 -11.17 49.86
CA VAL A 533 28.18 -12.17 50.93
C VAL A 533 28.64 -13.49 50.33
N ARG A 534 29.74 -14.04 50.87
CA ARG A 534 30.24 -15.39 50.59
C ARG A 534 29.16 -16.42 50.90
N LEU A 535 28.66 -17.12 49.88
CA LEU A 535 27.88 -18.34 50.07
C LEU A 535 28.81 -19.53 50.26
N SER A 536 28.73 -20.06 51.47
CA SER A 536 29.29 -21.30 51.96
C SER A 536 28.91 -22.52 51.10
N ARG A 537 29.91 -23.39 50.91
CA ARG A 537 29.82 -24.75 50.38
C ARG A 537 28.58 -25.51 50.84
N GLN A 538 27.94 -26.21 49.90
CA GLN A 538 27.15 -27.42 50.16
C GLN A 538 27.55 -28.56 49.20
N PRO A 539 27.33 -29.82 49.58
CA PRO A 539 28.26 -30.92 49.32
C PRO A 539 28.01 -31.66 48.00
N ARG A 540 29.09 -32.25 47.47
CA ARG A 540 29.10 -33.20 46.36
C ARG A 540 28.19 -34.40 46.65
N TYR A 541 27.19 -34.61 45.81
CA TYR A 541 26.57 -35.93 45.65
C TYR A 541 27.45 -36.77 44.73
N VAL A 542 27.96 -37.87 45.28
CA VAL A 542 28.70 -38.92 44.56
C VAL A 542 27.66 -39.90 44.02
N SER A 543 27.59 -40.06 42.70
CA SER A 543 26.91 -41.20 42.07
C SER A 543 27.95 -42.13 41.49
N ASN A 544 28.10 -43.29 42.13
CA ASN A 544 28.91 -44.42 41.67
C ASN A 544 28.17 -45.17 40.57
N THR A 545 28.73 -45.20 39.36
CA THR A 545 28.47 -46.29 38.40
C THR A 545 29.80 -46.77 37.85
N ARG A 546 30.24 -47.92 38.39
CA ARG A 546 31.34 -48.73 37.88
C ARG A 546 30.89 -49.41 36.59
N THR A 547 31.67 -49.27 35.52
CA THR A 547 31.63 -50.18 34.38
C THR A 547 32.83 -51.12 34.50
N TYR A 548 32.55 -52.39 34.71
CA TYR A 548 33.51 -53.49 34.68
C TYR A 548 33.89 -53.78 33.21
N VAL A 549 35.18 -53.97 32.96
CA VAL A 549 35.70 -54.59 31.74
C VAL A 549 36.44 -55.85 32.15
N GLY A 550 36.15 -56.95 31.47
CA GLY A 550 36.92 -58.19 31.48
C GLY A 550 36.18 -59.27 30.69
N PRO A 551 36.82 -60.44 30.46
CA PRO A 551 38.25 -60.74 30.53
C PRO A 551 39.01 -60.35 29.26
#